data_AF-A0A6A6URQ1-F1
#
_entry.id   AF-A0A6A6URQ1-F1
#
_cell.length_a   1.000
_cell.length_b   1.000
_cell.length_c   1.000
_cell.angle_alpha   90.00
_cell.angle_beta   90.00
_cell.angle_gamma   90.00
#
_symmetry.space_group_name_H-M   'P 1'
#
loop_
_entity.id
_entity.type
_entity.pdbx_description
1 polymer ?
#
loop_
_entity_poly.entity_id
_entity_poly.type
_entity_poly.pdbx_seq_one_letter_code
_entity_poly.pdbx_strand_id
1 'polypeptide(L)'
;MPQLVDSFDFDGDGDLDFDDVRSAARKTWDGFLDFCFRDNVLEVAVGLIFATSFTAVANSLVSDIILPIISLLPFLSRNLEEKFLILRRGQHRSLIYNTVDQALEDGAVVWAYGNFIDKLMRFFLIAFGLFVIGKTYGWLANDNVIKRQVRCRYCRKYISDHAKRCFNCTSWQDGREEKNPEAAAASDNGS
;
A
#
# COMPACT_ATOMS: atom_id res chain seq x y z
N MET A 1 -33.50 -9.29 -6.19
CA MET A 1 -33.60 -9.10 -7.66
C MET A 1 -33.00 -7.74 -7.97
N PRO A 2 -31.92 -7.61 -8.75
CA PRO A 2 -31.46 -6.31 -9.22
C PRO A 2 -32.31 -5.92 -10.44
N GLN A 3 -32.91 -4.75 -10.38
CA GLN A 3 -33.71 -4.18 -11.47
C GLN A 3 -32.79 -3.65 -12.58
N LEU A 4 -33.32 -3.73 -13.80
CA LEU A 4 -32.62 -3.64 -15.08
C LEU A 4 -32.08 -2.23 -15.36
N VAL A 5 -30.97 -2.23 -16.12
CA VAL A 5 -30.42 -1.08 -16.82
C VAL A 5 -31.41 -0.70 -17.92
N ASP A 6 -32.21 0.36 -17.69
CA ASP A 6 -33.03 0.93 -18.75
C ASP A 6 -32.17 1.73 -19.72
N SER A 7 -32.57 1.65 -20.99
CA SER A 7 -31.84 1.99 -22.20
C SER A 7 -31.28 3.42 -22.23
N PHE A 8 -30.06 3.52 -22.77
CA PHE A 8 -29.42 4.76 -23.13
C PHE A 8 -29.90 5.17 -24.53
N ASP A 9 -31.01 5.90 -24.57
CA ASP A 9 -31.50 6.56 -25.77
C ASP A 9 -30.95 8.00 -25.79
N PHE A 10 -29.92 8.22 -26.62
CA PHE A 10 -29.35 9.54 -26.89
C PHE A 10 -29.95 10.05 -28.20
N ASP A 11 -31.12 10.68 -28.11
CA ASP A 11 -31.70 11.45 -29.21
C ASP A 11 -31.00 12.80 -29.30
N GLY A 12 -30.25 12.98 -30.38
CA GLY A 12 -29.65 14.26 -30.73
C GLY A 12 -30.69 15.16 -31.41
N ASP A 13 -31.16 16.18 -30.72
CA ASP A 13 -31.75 17.36 -31.32
C ASP A 13 -31.18 18.64 -30.69
N GLY A 14 -30.89 19.61 -31.55
CA GLY A 14 -29.96 20.72 -31.33
C GLY A 14 -30.57 21.96 -30.70
N ASP A 15 -31.19 21.84 -29.52
CA ASP A 15 -31.53 22.97 -28.65
C ASP A 15 -31.06 22.66 -27.22
N LEU A 16 -29.88 23.15 -26.83
CA LEU A 16 -29.26 22.92 -25.52
C LEU A 16 -30.00 23.69 -24.42
N ASP A 17 -31.09 23.11 -23.93
CA ASP A 17 -31.79 23.61 -22.75
C ASP A 17 -30.93 23.38 -21.49
N PHE A 18 -30.61 24.46 -20.78
CA PHE A 18 -29.68 24.42 -19.63
C PHE A 18 -30.20 23.53 -18.49
N ASP A 19 -31.51 23.34 -18.40
CA ASP A 19 -32.16 22.54 -17.36
C ASP A 19 -32.04 21.03 -17.62
N ASP A 20 -31.99 20.58 -18.88
CA ASP A 20 -31.76 19.17 -19.22
C ASP A 20 -30.29 18.78 -19.01
N VAL A 21 -29.35 19.67 -19.33
CA VAL A 21 -27.92 19.49 -19.00
C VAL A 21 -27.74 19.38 -17.49
N ARG A 22 -28.47 20.17 -16.70
CA ARG A 22 -28.41 20.14 -15.22
C ARG A 22 -28.99 18.85 -14.66
N SER A 23 -30.08 18.33 -15.22
CA SER A 23 -30.71 17.10 -14.74
C SER A 23 -29.87 15.85 -15.07
N ALA A 24 -29.28 15.81 -16.26
CA ALA A 24 -28.33 14.77 -16.67
C ALA A 24 -27.05 14.83 -15.84
N ALA A 25 -26.49 16.02 -15.60
CA ALA A 25 -25.32 16.21 -14.74
C ALA A 25 -25.58 15.77 -13.29
N ARG A 26 -26.79 15.99 -12.77
CA ARG A 26 -27.13 15.56 -11.41
C ARG A 26 -27.27 14.04 -11.31
N LYS A 27 -27.91 13.40 -12.29
CA LYS A 27 -28.03 11.94 -12.35
C LYS A 27 -26.68 11.23 -12.51
N THR A 28 -25.78 11.77 -13.35
CA THR A 28 -24.42 11.22 -13.50
C THR A 28 -23.58 11.44 -12.24
N TRP A 29 -23.76 12.57 -11.55
CA TRP A 29 -23.13 12.85 -10.26
C TRP A 29 -23.62 11.92 -9.15
N ASP A 30 -24.93 11.71 -9.04
CA ASP A 30 -25.52 10.80 -8.05
C ASP A 30 -25.06 9.35 -8.30
N GLY A 31 -25.01 8.91 -9.56
CA GLY A 31 -24.46 7.60 -9.93
C GLY A 31 -22.96 7.45 -9.66
N PHE A 32 -22.19 8.54 -9.75
CA PHE A 32 -20.77 8.56 -9.38
C PHE A 32 -20.59 8.48 -7.86
N LEU A 33 -21.38 9.23 -7.10
CA LEU A 33 -21.37 9.14 -5.63
C LEU A 33 -21.70 7.72 -5.17
N ASP A 34 -22.75 7.10 -5.71
CA ASP A 34 -23.11 5.71 -5.43
C ASP A 34 -21.98 4.73 -5.81
N PHE A 35 -21.18 5.05 -6.84
CA PHE A 35 -20.00 4.25 -7.17
C PHE A 35 -18.87 4.42 -6.16
N CYS A 36 -18.55 5.64 -5.73
CA CYS A 36 -17.50 5.92 -4.75
C CYS A 36 -17.82 5.40 -3.36
N PHE A 37 -19.10 5.40 -2.96
CA PHE A 37 -19.55 4.87 -1.66
C PHE A 37 -19.59 3.35 -1.59
N ARG A 38 -19.19 2.63 -2.65
CA ARG A 38 -18.98 1.17 -2.54
C ARG A 38 -17.78 0.90 -1.63
N ASP A 39 -18.01 0.19 -0.54
CA ASP A 39 -16.99 -0.14 0.48
C ASP A 39 -15.70 -0.73 -0.12
N ASN A 40 -15.81 -1.59 -1.13
CA ASN A 40 -14.65 -2.20 -1.81
C ASN A 40 -13.76 -1.18 -2.54
N VAL A 41 -14.33 -0.08 -3.06
CA VAL A 41 -13.56 0.96 -3.77
C VAL A 41 -12.92 1.91 -2.75
N LEU A 42 -13.68 2.26 -1.71
CA LEU A 42 -13.23 3.17 -0.66
C LEU A 42 -12.05 2.58 0.14
N GLU A 43 -12.09 1.30 0.49
CA GLU A 43 -10.99 0.63 1.21
C GLU A 43 -9.69 0.67 0.40
N VAL A 44 -9.76 0.38 -0.91
CA VAL A 44 -8.59 0.41 -1.81
C VAL A 44 -8.07 1.85 -1.97
N ALA A 45 -8.95 2.82 -2.13
CA ALA A 45 -8.58 4.23 -2.29
C ALA A 45 -7.87 4.77 -1.03
N VAL A 46 -8.43 4.50 0.14
CA VAL A 46 -7.86 4.91 1.43
C VAL A 46 -6.49 4.24 1.64
N GLY A 47 -6.36 2.95 1.31
CA GLY A 47 -5.07 2.25 1.35
C GLY A 47 -3.99 2.89 0.48
N LEU A 48 -4.34 3.32 -0.73
CA LEU A 48 -3.40 3.99 -1.66
C LEU A 48 -2.95 5.37 -1.15
N ILE A 49 -3.87 6.17 -0.61
CA ILE A 49 -3.56 7.50 -0.06
C ILE A 49 -2.61 7.40 1.13
N PHE A 50 -2.84 6.44 2.03
CA PHE A 50 -1.92 6.21 3.15
C PHE A 50 -0.55 5.70 2.66
N ALA A 51 -0.52 4.79 1.67
CA ALA A 51 0.73 4.27 1.12
C ALA A 51 1.60 5.35 0.48
N THR A 52 1.02 6.25 -0.32
CA THR A 52 1.77 7.34 -0.98
C THR A 52 2.27 8.37 0.03
N SER A 53 1.41 8.76 0.99
CA SER A 53 1.77 9.72 2.04
C SER A 53 2.88 9.18 2.94
N PHE A 54 2.80 7.92 3.34
CA PHE A 54 3.82 7.28 4.17
C PHE A 54 5.16 7.15 3.44
N THR A 55 5.12 6.80 2.15
CA THR A 55 6.33 6.75 1.30
C THR A 55 6.96 8.14 1.18
N ALA A 56 6.17 9.20 1.03
CA ALA A 56 6.66 10.58 0.97
C ALA A 56 7.34 11.00 2.29
N VAL A 57 6.75 10.68 3.44
CA VAL A 57 7.34 10.95 4.76
C VAL A 57 8.64 10.16 4.97
N ALA A 58 8.66 8.88 4.60
CA ALA A 58 9.87 8.07 4.67
C ALA A 58 10.99 8.63 3.77
N ASN A 59 10.65 9.07 2.56
CA ASN A 59 11.59 9.71 1.64
C ASN A 59 12.15 11.02 2.21
N SER A 60 11.33 11.87 2.81
CA SER A 60 11.76 13.12 3.44
C SER A 60 12.64 12.86 4.66
N LEU A 61 12.29 11.91 5.52
CA LEU A 61 13.15 11.50 6.65
C LEU A 61 14.54 11.06 6.17
N VAL A 62 14.60 10.25 5.12
CA VAL A 62 15.87 9.78 4.57
C VAL A 62 16.65 10.93 3.93
N SER A 63 15.99 11.70 3.06
CA SER A 63 16.66 12.71 2.23
C SER A 63 17.05 13.96 3.00
N ASP A 64 16.21 14.39 3.95
CA ASP A 64 16.33 15.68 4.63
C ASP A 64 16.99 15.56 6.01
N ILE A 65 16.97 14.37 6.63
CA ILE A 65 17.56 14.16 7.96
C ILE A 65 18.75 13.19 7.88
N ILE A 66 18.57 12.00 7.29
CA ILE A 66 19.62 10.97 7.32
C ILE A 66 20.77 11.31 6.35
N LEU A 67 20.48 11.64 5.10
CA LEU A 67 21.51 11.98 4.11
C LEU A 67 22.40 13.16 4.53
N PRO A 68 21.92 14.30 5.07
CA PRO A 68 22.80 15.38 5.51
C PRO A 68 23.70 14.98 6.68
N ILE A 69 23.23 14.13 7.61
CA ILE A 69 24.05 13.59 8.70
C ILE A 69 25.16 12.68 8.16
N ILE A 70 24.83 11.82 7.20
CA ILE A 70 25.81 10.95 6.54
C ILE A 70 26.78 11.77 5.67
N SER A 71 26.30 12.84 5.04
CA SER A 71 27.05 13.79 4.20
C SER A 71 28.05 14.66 4.99
N LEU A 72 27.92 14.69 6.33
CA LEU A 72 28.91 15.30 7.21
C LEU A 72 30.11 14.37 7.48
N LEU A 73 29.98 13.06 7.23
CA LEU A 73 31.10 12.13 7.31
C LEU A 73 31.95 12.23 6.03
N PRO A 74 33.28 12.43 6.13
CA PRO A 74 34.16 12.64 4.97
C PRO A 74 34.31 11.41 4.06
N PHE A 75 33.79 10.26 4.46
CA PHE A 75 33.87 9.01 3.71
C PHE A 75 32.84 8.91 2.57
N LEU A 76 31.70 9.61 2.66
CA LEU A 76 30.63 9.57 1.66
C LEU A 76 30.47 10.94 1.02
N SER A 77 31.08 11.12 -0.15
CA SER A 77 31.15 12.41 -0.85
C SER A 77 29.78 13.05 -1.07
N ARG A 78 29.63 14.34 -0.77
CA ARG A 78 28.36 15.10 -0.83
C ARG A 78 27.62 15.09 -2.18
N ASN A 79 28.30 14.75 -3.26
CA ASN A 79 27.76 14.82 -4.62
C ASN A 79 27.81 13.44 -5.30
N LEU A 80 27.20 12.40 -4.71
CA LEU A 80 27.05 11.12 -5.42
C LEU A 80 26.21 11.34 -6.68
N GLU A 81 25.13 12.12 -6.63
CA GLU A 81 24.24 12.34 -7.77
C GLU A 81 24.93 13.02 -8.97
N GLU A 82 25.87 13.94 -8.71
CA GLU A 82 26.66 14.63 -9.74
C GLU A 82 27.88 13.83 -10.23
N LYS A 83 28.08 12.61 -9.72
CA LYS A 83 29.09 11.72 -10.29
C LYS A 83 28.53 11.06 -11.54
N PHE A 84 28.88 11.66 -12.69
CA PHE A 84 28.52 11.15 -14.00
C PHE A 84 29.75 10.88 -14.86
N LEU A 85 29.70 9.79 -15.62
CA LEU A 85 30.74 9.43 -16.59
C LEU A 85 30.27 9.84 -17.98
N ILE A 86 30.97 10.76 -18.63
CA ILE A 86 30.64 11.20 -20.00
C ILE A 86 31.24 10.17 -20.97
N LEU A 87 30.38 9.39 -21.64
CA LEU A 87 30.79 8.37 -22.61
C LEU A 87 31.03 8.96 -24.00
N ARG A 88 30.28 10.01 -24.37
CA ARG A 88 30.44 10.75 -25.62
C ARG A 88 30.32 12.24 -25.37
N ARG A 89 31.32 13.03 -25.78
CA ARG A 89 31.35 14.49 -25.59
C ARG A 89 30.36 15.18 -26.55
N GLY A 90 29.67 16.20 -26.04
CA GLY A 90 28.83 17.11 -26.80
C GLY A 90 29.62 18.09 -27.68
N GLN A 91 28.92 18.96 -28.42
CA GLN A 91 29.52 19.86 -29.43
C GLN A 91 30.34 21.02 -28.83
N HIS A 92 30.12 21.39 -27.57
CA HIS A 92 30.86 22.47 -26.92
C HIS A 92 32.05 21.94 -26.09
N ARG A 93 33.22 22.57 -26.29
CA ARG A 93 34.53 22.16 -25.73
C ARG A 93 34.74 22.67 -24.30
N SER A 94 33.69 22.81 -23.48
CA SER A 94 33.82 23.06 -22.05
C SER A 94 34.08 21.74 -21.33
N LEU A 95 35.29 21.60 -20.79
CA LEU A 95 35.79 20.35 -20.19
C LEU A 95 35.19 20.02 -18.82
N ILE A 96 34.33 20.88 -18.28
CA ILE A 96 33.84 20.79 -16.91
C ILE A 96 32.36 21.17 -16.92
N TYR A 97 31.50 20.16 -16.75
CA TYR A 97 30.09 20.34 -16.43
C TYR A 97 29.95 20.10 -14.93
N ASN A 98 29.25 20.98 -14.22
CA ASN A 98 29.05 20.82 -12.78
C ASN A 98 27.79 20.01 -12.46
N THR A 99 26.86 19.88 -13.42
CA THR A 99 25.60 19.15 -13.24
C THR A 99 25.31 18.24 -14.44
N VAL A 100 24.51 17.19 -14.19
CA VAL A 100 24.07 16.23 -15.20
C VAL A 100 23.21 16.91 -16.27
N ASP A 101 22.39 17.89 -15.88
CA ASP A 101 21.48 18.61 -16.78
C ASP A 101 22.25 19.43 -17.83
N GLN A 102 23.35 20.09 -17.43
CA GLN A 102 24.21 20.82 -18.37
C GLN A 102 24.89 19.91 -19.38
N ALA A 103 25.26 18.70 -18.97
CA ALA A 103 25.86 17.72 -19.87
C ALA A 103 24.83 17.11 -20.85
N LEU A 104 23.56 17.02 -20.43
CA LEU A 104 22.46 16.52 -21.26
C LEU A 104 22.03 17.54 -22.32
N GLU A 105 21.96 18.82 -21.95
CA GLU A 105 21.66 19.94 -22.85
C GLU A 105 22.68 20.07 -23.99
N ASP A 106 23.95 19.76 -23.70
CA ASP A 106 25.03 19.73 -24.71
C ASP A 106 25.00 18.49 -25.62
N GLY A 107 24.01 17.61 -25.45
CA GLY A 107 23.85 16.38 -26.23
C GLY A 107 24.92 15.33 -25.94
N ALA A 108 25.61 15.43 -24.79
CA ALA A 108 26.56 14.42 -24.37
C ALA A 108 25.80 13.17 -23.88
N VAL A 109 26.30 11.99 -24.24
CA VAL A 109 25.75 10.73 -23.70
C VAL A 109 26.42 10.48 -22.36
N VAL A 110 25.64 10.64 -21.30
CA VAL A 110 26.10 10.61 -19.91
C VAL A 110 25.61 9.35 -19.21
N TRP A 111 26.52 8.64 -18.54
CA TRP A 111 26.18 7.56 -17.61
C TRP A 111 26.17 8.11 -16.18
N ALA A 112 24.99 8.51 -15.72
CA ALA A 112 24.77 9.07 -14.38
C ALA A 112 24.65 7.95 -13.32
N TYR A 113 25.76 7.25 -13.04
CA TYR A 113 25.81 6.22 -12.00
C TYR A 113 25.52 6.77 -10.60
N GLY A 114 25.75 8.08 -10.41
CA GLY A 114 25.42 8.82 -9.21
C GLY A 114 23.97 8.73 -8.75
N ASN A 115 23.05 9.06 -9.66
CA ASN A 115 21.60 8.99 -9.42
C ASN A 115 21.15 7.55 -9.12
N PHE A 116 21.75 6.57 -9.78
CA PHE A 116 21.45 5.16 -9.52
C PHE A 116 21.84 4.73 -8.10
N ILE A 117 23.05 5.09 -7.64
CA ILE A 117 23.48 4.76 -6.27
C ILE A 117 22.69 5.53 -5.23
N ASP A 118 22.33 6.79 -5.48
CA ASP A 118 21.44 7.55 -4.60
C ASP A 118 20.08 6.84 -4.42
N LYS A 119 19.44 6.43 -5.52
CA LYS A 119 18.18 5.68 -5.48
C LYS A 119 18.30 4.34 -4.75
N LEU A 120 19.38 3.60 -4.96
CA LEU A 120 19.65 2.37 -4.21
C LEU A 120 19.83 2.66 -2.71
N MET A 121 20.58 3.71 -2.37
CA MET A 121 20.82 4.04 -0.98
C MET A 121 19.52 4.45 -0.27
N ARG A 122 18.68 5.26 -0.93
CA ARG A 122 17.36 5.61 -0.42
C ARG A 122 16.49 4.39 -0.20
N PHE A 123 16.47 3.44 -1.14
CA PHE A 123 15.72 2.19 -0.99
C PHE A 123 16.14 1.42 0.28
N PHE A 124 17.44 1.24 0.50
CA PHE A 124 17.94 0.55 1.69
C PHE A 124 17.66 1.32 2.99
N LEU A 125 17.78 2.64 2.98
CA LEU A 125 17.51 3.48 4.16
C LEU A 125 16.03 3.49 4.54
N ILE A 126 15.13 3.52 3.56
CA ILE A 126 13.68 3.40 3.82
C ILE A 126 13.39 2.01 4.39
N ALA A 127 13.90 0.95 3.77
CA ALA A 127 13.71 -0.42 4.27
C ALA A 127 14.21 -0.58 5.70
N PHE A 128 15.39 -0.01 6.01
CA PHE A 128 15.94 0.01 7.35
C PHE A 128 15.09 0.85 8.34
N GLY A 129 14.61 2.02 7.92
CA GLY A 129 13.73 2.87 8.71
C GLY A 129 12.43 2.16 9.10
N LEU A 130 11.78 1.49 8.15
CA LEU A 130 10.58 0.68 8.39
C LEU A 130 10.85 -0.48 9.34
N PHE A 131 12.01 -1.12 9.20
CA PHE A 131 12.44 -2.18 10.11
C PHE A 131 12.64 -1.68 11.54
N VAL A 132 13.30 -0.52 11.73
CA VAL A 132 13.49 0.08 13.05
C VAL A 132 12.15 0.45 13.69
N ILE A 133 11.24 1.06 12.94
CA ILE A 133 9.90 1.40 13.42
C ILE A 133 9.14 0.14 13.83
N GLY A 134 9.12 -0.90 12.99
CA GLY A 134 8.46 -2.17 13.31
C GLY A 134 9.05 -2.87 14.53
N LYS A 135 10.39 -2.84 14.67
CA LYS A 135 11.08 -3.40 15.83
C LYS A 135 10.81 -2.59 17.11
N THR A 136 10.78 -1.26 16.99
CA THR A 136 10.50 -0.34 18.12
C THR A 136 9.07 -0.48 18.56
N TYR A 137 8.14 -0.55 17.62
CA TYR A 137 6.74 -0.85 17.89
C TYR A 137 6.59 -2.22 18.55
N GLY A 138 7.21 -3.28 18.03
CA GLY A 138 7.16 -4.60 18.67
C GLY A 138 7.83 -4.67 20.05
N TRP A 139 8.80 -3.80 20.32
CA TRP A 139 9.42 -3.67 21.64
C TRP A 139 8.53 -2.88 22.63
N LEU A 140 7.88 -1.81 22.17
CA LEU A 140 7.05 -0.94 22.99
C LEU A 140 5.64 -1.50 23.21
N ALA A 141 5.02 -2.00 22.15
CA ALA A 141 3.74 -2.69 22.17
C ALA A 141 3.98 -4.18 22.47
N ASN A 142 4.18 -4.49 23.76
CA ASN A 142 4.30 -5.86 24.26
C ASN A 142 2.93 -6.58 24.35
N ASP A 143 1.88 -6.03 23.73
CA ASP A 143 0.59 -6.68 23.59
C ASP A 143 0.51 -7.37 22.23
N ASN A 144 0.34 -8.69 22.26
CA ASN A 144 0.15 -9.51 21.07
C ASN A 144 -1.21 -9.19 20.43
N VAL A 145 -1.27 -8.14 19.61
CA VAL A 145 -2.46 -7.78 18.81
C VAL A 145 -2.85 -8.92 17.87
N ILE A 146 -1.88 -9.76 17.48
CA ILE A 146 -2.13 -11.03 16.80
C ILE A 146 -2.65 -12.03 17.83
N LYS A 147 -3.95 -11.96 18.13
CA LYS A 147 -4.64 -13.05 18.83
C LYS A 147 -4.42 -14.30 18.02
N ARG A 148 -3.68 -15.26 18.59
CA ARG A 148 -3.42 -16.55 17.93
C ARG A 148 -4.78 -17.16 17.57
N GLN A 149 -4.96 -17.48 16.30
CA GLN A 149 -6.16 -18.16 15.84
C GLN A 149 -5.81 -19.62 15.62
N VAL A 150 -6.53 -20.50 16.31
CA VAL A 150 -6.40 -21.95 16.17
C VAL A 150 -7.49 -22.46 15.23
N ARG A 151 -7.19 -23.50 14.45
CA ARG A 151 -8.21 -24.17 13.65
C ARG A 151 -9.02 -25.09 14.55
N CYS A 152 -10.34 -25.02 14.43
CA CYS A 152 -11.26 -25.98 15.04
C CYS A 152 -10.94 -27.40 14.58
N ARG A 153 -10.93 -28.37 15.50
CA ARG A 153 -10.75 -29.80 15.16
C ARG A 153 -11.88 -30.35 14.27
N TYR A 154 -13.10 -29.86 14.46
CA TYR A 154 -14.30 -30.36 13.78
C TYR A 154 -14.59 -29.62 12.47
N CYS A 155 -14.86 -28.31 12.54
CA CYS A 155 -15.28 -27.52 11.36
C CYS A 155 -14.13 -26.89 10.56
N ARG A 156 -12.88 -27.03 11.01
CA ARG A 156 -11.66 -26.47 10.39
C ARG A 156 -11.64 -24.95 10.18
N LYS A 157 -12.65 -24.21 10.65
CA LYS A 157 -12.64 -22.73 10.66
C LYS A 157 -11.69 -22.20 11.75
N TYR A 158 -11.17 -21.00 11.54
CA TYR A 158 -10.31 -20.30 12.50
C TYR A 158 -11.14 -19.73 13.65
N ILE A 159 -10.68 -19.94 14.88
CA ILE A 159 -11.31 -19.49 16.12
C ILE A 159 -10.21 -18.85 17.00
N SER A 160 -10.57 -17.96 17.91
CA SER A 160 -9.62 -17.46 18.92
C SER A 160 -9.09 -18.57 19.83
N ASP A 161 -7.82 -18.46 20.22
CA ASP A 161 -7.10 -19.43 21.08
C ASP A 161 -7.82 -19.71 22.42
N HIS A 162 -8.49 -18.70 22.99
CA HIS A 162 -9.17 -18.81 24.28
C HIS A 162 -10.67 -19.18 24.18
N ALA A 163 -11.17 -19.54 23.00
CA ALA A 163 -12.56 -19.94 22.86
C ALA A 163 -12.78 -21.39 23.30
N LYS A 164 -13.53 -21.57 24.39
CA LYS A 164 -13.97 -22.90 24.87
C LYS A 164 -14.96 -23.59 23.90
N ARG A 165 -15.72 -22.79 23.15
CA ARG A 165 -16.76 -23.27 22.23
C ARG A 165 -16.63 -22.63 20.85
N CYS A 166 -16.75 -23.42 19.80
CA CYS A 166 -16.75 -22.91 18.43
C CYS A 166 -18.07 -22.20 18.11
N PHE A 167 -18.02 -20.98 17.56
CA PHE A 167 -19.21 -20.26 17.09
C PHE A 167 -19.91 -20.96 15.91
N ASN A 168 -19.16 -21.59 15.00
CA ASN A 168 -19.71 -22.15 13.77
C ASN A 168 -20.27 -23.58 13.91
N CYS A 169 -19.67 -24.41 14.75
CA CYS A 169 -20.07 -25.82 14.92
C CYS A 169 -20.43 -26.20 16.35
N THR A 170 -20.47 -25.22 17.27
CA THR A 170 -20.87 -25.36 18.68
C THR A 170 -20.16 -26.45 19.49
N SER A 171 -19.16 -27.14 18.91
CA SER A 171 -18.34 -28.13 19.59
C SER A 171 -17.38 -27.51 20.59
N TRP A 172 -17.06 -28.29 21.61
CA TRP A 172 -16.12 -27.94 22.66
C TRP A 172 -14.68 -28.19 22.21
N GLN A 173 -13.81 -27.18 22.32
CA GLN A 173 -12.38 -27.33 21.99
C GLN A 173 -11.57 -27.97 23.13
N ASP A 174 -12.15 -28.09 24.33
CA ASP A 174 -11.49 -28.60 25.53
C ASP A 174 -11.26 -30.14 25.51
N GLY A 175 -11.59 -30.83 24.41
CA GLY A 175 -11.37 -32.28 24.23
C GLY A 175 -12.29 -33.19 25.07
N ARG A 176 -13.31 -32.63 25.72
CA ARG A 176 -14.26 -33.39 26.55
C ARG A 176 -15.17 -34.33 25.75
N GLU A 177 -15.45 -33.98 24.49
CA GLU A 177 -16.22 -34.80 23.55
C GLU A 177 -15.42 -36.06 23.14
N GLU A 178 -14.09 -35.96 23.11
CA GLU A 178 -13.19 -37.09 22.78
C GLU A 178 -13.02 -38.06 23.98
N LYS A 179 -13.13 -37.57 25.22
CA LYS A 179 -12.92 -38.37 26.44
C LYS A 179 -14.13 -39.20 26.87
N ASN A 180 -15.34 -38.85 26.45
CA ASN A 180 -16.55 -39.57 26.82
C ASN A 180 -17.38 -39.96 25.57
N PRO A 181 -16.98 -41.04 24.86
CA PRO A 181 -17.68 -41.47 23.66
C PRO A 181 -19.15 -41.86 23.92
N GLU A 182 -19.49 -42.33 25.13
CA GLU A 182 -20.88 -42.66 25.49
C GLU A 182 -21.79 -41.42 25.59
N ALA A 183 -21.28 -40.29 26.09
CA ALA A 183 -22.05 -39.04 26.13
C ALA A 183 -22.15 -38.35 24.75
N ALA A 184 -21.15 -38.50 23.89
CA ALA A 184 -21.19 -37.99 22.52
C ALA A 184 -22.22 -38.76 21.66
N ALA A 185 -22.33 -40.08 21.84
CA ALA A 185 -23.34 -40.89 21.17
C ALA A 185 -24.77 -40.56 21.62
N ALA A 186 -24.96 -40.10 22.86
CA ALA A 186 -26.27 -39.69 23.37
C ALA A 186 -26.78 -38.36 22.78
N SER A 187 -25.89 -37.46 22.34
CA SER A 187 -26.29 -36.20 21.70
C SER A 187 -26.67 -36.32 20.21
N ASP A 188 -26.23 -37.38 19.53
CA ASP A 188 -26.51 -37.61 18.10
C ASP A 188 -27.87 -38.33 17.88
N ASN A 189 -28.38 -39.03 18.90
CA ASN A 189 -29.68 -39.73 18.85
C ASN A 189 -30.89 -38.83 19.18
N GLY A 190 -30.70 -37.51 19.26
CA GLY A 190 -31.70 -36.54 19.72
C GLY A 190 -32.04 -35.43 18.74
N SER A 191 -31.67 -35.56 17.46
CA SER A 191 -32.00 -34.61 16.38
C SER A 191 -32.66 -35.31 15.21
#